data_AF-A0A4Y2NHG6-F1
#
_entry.id   AF-A0A4Y2NHG6-F1
#
_cell.length_a   1.000
_cell.length_b   1.000
_cell.length_c   1.000
_cell.angle_alpha   90.00
_cell.angle_beta   90.00
_cell.angle_gamma   90.00
#
_symmetry.space_group_name_H-M   'P 1'
#
loop_
_entity.id
_entity.type
_entity.pdbx_description
1 polymer ?
#
loop_
_entity_poly.entity_id
_entity_poly.type
_entity_poly.pdbx_seq_one_letter_code
_entity_poly.pdbx_strand_id
1 'polypeptide(L)'
;GQNPLHVLAQYGKENAAAIFDLFLECMPNYPIDKPDADGNTPLLLAYINGNGNLCRALVRSGACLGSCNNQGVNIFNNQVATKQLLYRLLDYLPKEPPWCEGENCMECSSKFGLKTRKHHCRHCGRVLCGKCSDKDVPILKFALNKPVRVCELCFDVLTVGAF
;
A
#
# COMPACT_ATOMS: atom_id res chain seq x y z
N GLY A 1 -0.12 -18.70 8.65
CA GLY A 1 1.18 -19.00 9.29
C GLY A 1 2.26 -18.15 8.65
N GLN A 2 3.33 -17.82 9.37
CA GLN A 2 4.42 -17.00 8.83
C GLN A 2 5.14 -17.72 7.68
N ASN A 3 5.67 -16.91 6.77
CA ASN A 3 6.46 -17.36 5.62
C ASN A 3 7.80 -16.60 5.62
N PRO A 4 8.79 -16.98 4.78
CA PRO A 4 10.10 -16.32 4.72
C PRO A 4 10.04 -14.79 4.63
N LEU A 5 9.09 -14.21 3.89
CA LEU A 5 8.96 -12.76 3.75
C LEU A 5 8.46 -12.09 5.03
N HIS A 6 7.62 -12.74 5.83
CA HIS A 6 7.22 -12.23 7.15
C HIS A 6 8.42 -12.17 8.10
N VAL A 7 9.21 -13.24 8.14
CA VAL A 7 10.42 -13.32 8.98
C VAL A 7 11.42 -12.25 8.55
N LEU A 8 11.63 -12.09 7.24
CA LEU A 8 12.49 -11.04 6.69
C LEU A 8 11.98 -9.63 7.02
N ALA A 9 10.66 -9.41 6.95
CA ALA A 9 10.06 -8.12 7.28
C ALA A 9 10.10 -7.78 8.78
N GLN A 10 10.06 -8.80 9.64
CA GLN A 10 10.07 -8.65 11.08
C GLN A 10 11.48 -8.46 11.66
N TYR A 11 12.47 -9.19 11.13
CA TYR A 11 13.82 -9.25 11.71
C TYR A 11 14.92 -8.74 10.79
N GLY A 12 14.63 -8.56 9.50
CA GLY A 12 15.60 -8.07 8.52
C GLY A 12 16.01 -6.64 8.78
N LYS A 13 17.31 -6.37 8.60
CA LYS A 13 17.91 -5.04 8.79
C LYS A 13 18.22 -4.39 7.43
N GLU A 14 19.39 -3.78 7.30
CA GLU A 14 19.79 -2.98 6.13
C GLU A 14 19.84 -3.80 4.83
N ASN A 15 20.20 -5.08 4.92
CA ASN A 15 20.31 -6.00 3.78
C ASN A 15 18.97 -6.68 3.39
N ALA A 16 17.87 -6.41 4.11
CA ALA A 16 16.61 -7.10 3.89
C ALA A 16 16.06 -6.91 2.47
N ALA A 17 16.20 -5.69 1.91
CA ALA A 17 15.77 -5.41 0.54
C ALA A 17 16.57 -6.23 -0.50
N ALA A 18 17.89 -6.35 -0.33
CA ALA A 18 18.72 -7.13 -1.23
C ALA A 18 18.41 -8.63 -1.14
N ILE A 19 18.17 -9.16 0.06
CA ILE A 19 17.74 -10.55 0.27
C ILE A 19 16.38 -10.79 -0.41
N PHE A 20 15.45 -9.85 -0.28
CA PHE A 20 14.13 -9.94 -0.93
C PHE A 20 14.24 -9.93 -2.46
N ASP A 21 15.04 -9.03 -3.03
CA ASP A 21 15.23 -8.95 -4.48
C ASP A 21 15.82 -10.26 -5.03
N LEU A 22 16.90 -10.78 -4.42
CA LEU A 22 17.49 -12.08 -4.78
C LEU A 22 16.49 -13.23 -4.64
N PHE A 23 15.65 -13.21 -3.60
CA PHE A 23 14.64 -14.22 -3.38
C PHE A 23 13.59 -14.24 -4.50
N LEU A 24 13.14 -13.07 -4.97
CA LEU A 24 12.19 -12.98 -6.08
C LEU A 24 12.83 -13.28 -7.44
N GLU A 25 14.13 -13.02 -7.62
CA GLU A 25 14.86 -13.50 -8.81
C GLU A 25 14.80 -15.04 -8.91
N CYS A 26 14.95 -15.74 -7.78
CA CYS A 26 14.82 -17.20 -7.74
C CYS A 26 13.36 -17.69 -7.77
N MET A 27 12.41 -16.92 -7.23
CA MET A 27 10.99 -17.27 -7.16
C MET A 27 10.08 -16.11 -7.59
N PRO A 28 9.96 -15.85 -8.91
CA PRO A 28 9.28 -14.66 -9.42
C PRO A 28 7.79 -14.58 -9.07
N ASN A 29 7.13 -15.73 -8.90
CA ASN A 29 5.70 -15.84 -8.63
C ASN A 29 5.37 -16.04 -7.14
N TYR A 30 6.33 -15.78 -6.25
CA TYR A 30 6.10 -15.95 -4.83
C TYR A 30 5.01 -14.99 -4.32
N PRO A 31 4.05 -15.44 -3.49
CA PRO A 31 2.90 -14.62 -3.10
C PRO A 31 3.28 -13.58 -2.03
N ILE A 32 3.72 -12.40 -2.46
CA ILE A 32 4.24 -11.33 -1.59
C ILE A 32 3.20 -10.71 -0.65
N ASP A 33 1.91 -10.80 -0.98
CA ASP A 33 0.81 -10.25 -0.17
C ASP A 33 0.14 -11.29 0.74
N LYS A 34 0.63 -12.54 0.76
CA LYS A 34 0.02 -13.59 1.57
C LYS A 34 0.11 -13.21 3.06
N PRO A 35 -1.02 -13.10 3.78
CA PRO A 35 -0.99 -12.74 5.19
C PRO A 35 -0.51 -13.89 6.09
N ASP A 36 0.02 -13.55 7.26
CA ASP A 36 0.31 -14.49 8.34
C ASP A 36 -0.96 -14.90 9.12
N ALA A 37 -0.81 -15.45 10.32
CA ALA A 37 -1.95 -15.86 11.15
C ALA A 37 -2.75 -14.68 11.72
N ASP A 38 -2.10 -13.53 11.91
CA ASP A 38 -2.69 -12.30 12.44
C ASP A 38 -3.22 -11.38 11.32
N GLY A 39 -3.10 -11.82 10.06
CA GLY A 39 -3.51 -11.04 8.90
C GLY A 39 -2.44 -10.07 8.41
N ASN A 40 -1.25 -10.05 9.01
CA ASN A 40 -0.21 -9.10 8.61
C ASN A 40 0.38 -9.52 7.27
N THR A 41 0.49 -8.56 6.34
CA THR A 41 1.29 -8.75 5.13
C THR A 41 2.76 -8.46 5.42
N PRO A 42 3.70 -8.98 4.62
CA PRO A 42 5.11 -8.60 4.69
C PRO A 42 5.33 -7.08 4.60
N LEU A 43 4.53 -6.37 3.78
CA LEU A 43 4.59 -4.91 3.67
C LEU A 43 4.20 -4.20 4.97
N LEU A 44 3.13 -4.66 5.64
CA LEU A 44 2.72 -4.09 6.92
C LEU A 44 3.80 -4.29 8.00
N LEU A 45 4.36 -5.49 8.10
CA LEU A 45 5.44 -5.79 9.05
C LEU A 45 6.68 -4.93 8.78
N ALA A 46 7.12 -4.82 7.52
CA ALA A 46 8.27 -3.99 7.15
C ALA A 46 8.02 -2.51 7.50
N TYR A 47 6.79 -2.03 7.28
CA TYR A 47 6.40 -0.65 7.58
C TYR A 47 6.39 -0.37 9.08
N ILE A 48 5.81 -1.26 9.90
CA ILE A 48 5.78 -1.15 11.36
C ILE A 48 7.20 -1.13 11.94
N ASN A 49 8.10 -1.94 11.38
CA ASN A 49 9.51 -1.98 11.80
C ASN A 49 10.36 -0.83 11.24
N GLY A 50 9.76 0.10 10.48
CA GLY A 50 10.47 1.24 9.89
C GLY A 50 11.49 0.85 8.81
N ASN A 51 11.42 -0.37 8.27
CA ASN A 51 12.34 -0.84 7.24
C ASN A 51 11.95 -0.28 5.87
N GLY A 52 12.21 1.00 5.66
CA GLY A 52 11.82 1.72 4.45
C GLY A 52 12.44 1.15 3.16
N ASN A 53 13.62 0.54 3.23
CA ASN A 53 14.26 -0.11 2.08
C ASN A 53 13.45 -1.32 1.62
N LEU A 54 13.07 -2.19 2.57
CA LEU A 54 12.24 -3.35 2.27
C LEU A 54 10.83 -2.94 1.83
N CYS A 55 10.23 -1.92 2.45
CA CYS A 55 8.94 -1.38 2.01
C CYS A 55 8.99 -0.96 0.53
N ARG A 56 10.03 -0.23 0.11
CA ARG A 56 10.19 0.18 -1.29
C ARG A 56 10.33 -1.02 -2.23
N ALA A 57 11.09 -2.04 -1.84
CA ALA A 57 11.26 -3.24 -2.64
C ALA A 57 9.94 -4.03 -2.82
N LEU A 58 9.16 -4.18 -1.75
CA LEU A 58 7.84 -4.81 -1.76
C LEU A 58 6.86 -4.03 -2.64
N VAL A 59 6.81 -2.70 -2.48
CA VAL A 59 5.95 -1.81 -3.28
C VAL A 59 6.33 -1.87 -4.76
N ARG A 60 7.63 -1.85 -5.09
CA ARG A 60 8.14 -2.00 -6.48
C ARG A 60 7.71 -3.34 -7.10
N SER A 61 7.65 -4.38 -6.28
CA SER A 61 7.20 -5.72 -6.69
C SER A 61 5.68 -5.85 -6.78
N GLY A 62 4.93 -4.78 -6.48
CA GLY A 62 3.48 -4.73 -6.63
C GLY A 62 2.70 -5.22 -5.42
N ALA A 63 3.23 -5.09 -4.20
CA ALA A 63 2.47 -5.37 -2.99
C ALA A 63 1.22 -4.48 -2.87
N CYS A 64 0.10 -5.00 -2.36
CA CYS A 64 -1.12 -4.22 -2.06
C CYS A 64 -0.86 -3.30 -0.86
N LEU A 65 -1.03 -1.99 -1.04
CA LEU A 65 -0.76 -1.02 0.05
C LEU A 65 -1.88 -1.02 1.10
N GLY A 66 -3.12 -1.30 0.71
CA GLY A 66 -4.31 -1.11 1.55
C GLY A 66 -4.75 -2.33 2.36
N SER A 67 -4.07 -3.48 2.25
CA SER A 67 -4.45 -4.71 2.95
C SER A 67 -4.41 -4.52 4.46
N CYS A 68 -5.53 -4.80 5.11
CA CYS A 68 -5.64 -4.75 6.57
C CYS A 68 -5.35 -6.12 7.19
N ASN A 69 -4.73 -6.11 8.37
CA ASN A 69 -4.64 -7.30 9.22
C ASN A 69 -5.96 -7.57 9.96
N ASN A 70 -5.99 -8.59 10.82
CA ASN A 70 -7.18 -8.98 11.58
C ASN A 70 -7.67 -7.90 12.56
N GLN A 71 -6.83 -6.91 12.87
CA GLN A 71 -7.15 -5.75 13.72
C GLN A 71 -7.59 -4.52 12.90
N GLY A 72 -7.67 -4.64 11.57
CA GLY A 72 -8.01 -3.53 10.68
C GLY A 72 -6.85 -2.56 10.41
N VAL A 73 -5.61 -2.92 10.77
CA VAL A 73 -4.43 -2.07 10.60
C VAL A 73 -3.77 -2.32 9.23
N ASN A 74 -3.42 -1.23 8.54
CA ASN A 74 -2.64 -1.20 7.30
C ASN A 74 -1.62 -0.04 7.34
N ILE A 75 -0.83 0.16 6.29
CA ILE A 75 0.22 1.19 6.29
C ILE A 75 -0.32 2.64 6.31
N PHE A 76 -1.61 2.86 6.03
CA PHE A 76 -2.23 4.18 6.00
C PHE A 76 -2.76 4.63 7.36
N ASN A 77 -3.23 3.68 8.18
CA ASN A 77 -3.78 3.95 9.51
C ASN A 77 -2.87 3.50 10.67
N ASN A 78 -1.76 2.81 10.39
CA ASN A 78 -0.78 2.45 11.40
C ASN A 78 -0.22 3.70 12.11
N GLN A 79 -0.18 3.66 13.44
CA GLN A 79 0.32 4.76 14.24
C GLN A 79 1.85 4.83 14.13
N VAL A 80 2.35 5.96 13.64
CA VAL A 80 3.78 6.23 13.46
C VAL A 80 4.06 7.67 13.90
N ALA A 81 5.30 7.94 14.32
CA ALA A 81 5.71 9.28 14.73
C ALA A 81 5.56 10.31 13.60
N THR A 82 5.82 9.89 12.35
CA THR A 82 5.65 10.73 11.16
C THR A 82 5.11 9.92 10.00
N LYS A 83 4.33 10.54 9.10
CA LYS A 83 3.85 9.90 7.86
C LYS A 83 4.88 9.94 6.73
N GLN A 84 6.11 10.43 6.97
CA GLN A 84 7.08 10.69 5.90
C GLN A 84 7.40 9.44 5.06
N LEU A 85 7.51 8.26 5.69
CA LEU A 85 7.72 7.02 4.95
C LEU A 85 6.55 6.70 4.02
N LEU A 86 5.30 6.85 4.46
CA LEU A 86 4.11 6.64 3.63
C LEU A 86 4.09 7.57 2.42
N TYR A 87 4.32 8.87 2.62
CA TYR A 87 4.36 9.84 1.52
C TYR A 87 5.45 9.49 0.50
N ARG A 88 6.66 9.15 0.96
CA ARG A 88 7.75 8.72 0.08
C ARG A 88 7.42 7.43 -0.68
N LEU A 89 6.73 6.46 -0.06
CA LEU A 89 6.31 5.23 -0.74
C LEU A 89 5.30 5.53 -1.84
N LEU A 90 4.32 6.39 -1.58
CA LEU A 90 3.31 6.81 -2.57
C LEU A 90 3.93 7.60 -3.73
N ASP A 91 4.90 8.45 -3.43
CA ASP A 91 5.64 9.19 -4.47
C ASP A 91 6.53 8.26 -5.32
N TYR A 92 7.12 7.24 -4.70
CA TYR A 92 7.99 6.28 -5.39
C TYR A 92 7.24 5.18 -6.17
N LEU A 93 5.90 5.14 -6.15
CA LEU A 93 5.14 4.12 -6.89
C LEU A 93 5.51 4.12 -8.38
N PRO A 94 6.00 2.99 -8.95
CA PRO A 94 6.45 2.94 -10.34
C PRO A 94 5.32 2.67 -11.34
N LYS A 95 4.19 2.12 -10.87
CA LYS A 95 3.01 1.75 -11.67
C LYS A 95 1.78 1.67 -10.76
N GLU A 96 0.61 1.52 -11.37
CA GLU A 96 -0.64 1.30 -10.62
C GLU A 96 -0.51 0.06 -9.73
N PRO A 97 -0.71 0.18 -8.40
CA PRO A 97 -0.67 -0.96 -7.50
C PRO A 97 -1.94 -1.81 -7.62
N PRO A 98 -1.92 -3.07 -7.17
CA PRO A 98 -3.13 -3.87 -7.08
C PRO A 98 -4.20 -3.17 -6.26
N TRP A 99 -5.45 -3.30 -6.70
CA TRP A 99 -6.59 -2.82 -5.95
C TRP A 99 -6.82 -3.73 -4.74
N CYS A 100 -6.98 -3.11 -3.58
CA CYS A 100 -7.31 -3.84 -2.37
C CYS A 100 -8.84 -3.91 -2.22
N GLU A 101 -9.33 -5.03 -1.70
CA GLU A 101 -10.75 -5.26 -1.46
C GLU A 101 -11.11 -4.98 0.00
N GLY A 102 -12.39 -4.74 0.25
CA GLY A 102 -12.91 -4.50 1.59
C GLY A 102 -14.40 -4.17 1.62
N GLU A 103 -15.05 -4.41 2.76
CA GLU A 103 -16.49 -4.18 2.96
C GLU A 103 -16.82 -2.78 3.51
N ASN A 104 -15.79 -2.02 3.88
CA ASN A 104 -15.89 -0.67 4.43
C ASN A 104 -14.88 0.25 3.75
N CYS A 105 -15.20 1.54 3.70
CA CYS A 105 -14.27 2.57 3.25
C CYS A 105 -13.01 2.56 4.13
N MET A 106 -11.83 2.46 3.52
CA MET A 106 -10.55 2.40 4.24
C MET A 106 -10.12 3.75 4.86
N GLU A 107 -10.90 4.81 4.68
CA GLU A 107 -10.65 6.13 5.27
C GLU A 107 -11.67 6.47 6.38
N CYS A 108 -12.97 6.35 6.10
CA CYS A 108 -14.03 6.73 7.05
C CYS A 108 -14.81 5.57 7.66
N SER A 109 -14.42 4.32 7.37
CA SER A 109 -15.05 3.09 7.88
C SER A 109 -16.53 2.90 7.51
N SER A 110 -17.10 3.73 6.63
CA SER A 110 -18.47 3.57 6.16
C SER A 110 -18.66 2.26 5.40
N LYS A 111 -19.65 1.45 5.80
CA LYS A 111 -19.97 0.16 5.15
C LYS A 111 -20.48 0.37 3.73
N PHE A 112 -19.96 -0.42 2.79
CA PHE A 112 -20.44 -0.43 1.42
C PHE A 112 -21.75 -1.20 1.27
N GLY A 113 -22.54 -0.86 0.26
CA GLY A 113 -23.83 -1.47 -0.01
C GLY A 113 -24.63 -0.68 -1.05
N LEU A 114 -25.96 -0.72 -0.96
CA LEU A 114 -26.83 -0.04 -1.93
C LEU A 114 -26.68 1.49 -1.93
N LYS A 115 -26.47 2.08 -0.75
CA LYS A 115 -26.35 3.55 -0.58
C LYS A 115 -24.93 4.08 -0.79
N THR A 116 -23.91 3.26 -0.53
CA THR A 116 -22.49 3.65 -0.60
C THR A 116 -21.74 2.65 -1.46
N ARG A 117 -21.31 3.07 -2.66
CA ARG A 117 -20.60 2.19 -3.60
C ARG A 117 -19.09 2.19 -3.34
N LYS A 118 -18.43 1.09 -3.72
CA LYS A 118 -16.97 0.92 -3.68
C LYS A 118 -16.31 1.73 -4.80
N HIS A 119 -15.22 2.41 -4.49
CA HIS A 119 -14.37 3.09 -5.46
C HIS A 119 -12.91 2.89 -5.11
N HIS A 120 -12.06 2.67 -6.11
CA HIS A 120 -10.62 2.52 -5.88
C HIS A 120 -9.86 3.77 -6.29
N CYS A 121 -8.94 4.21 -5.44
CA CYS A 121 -7.97 5.24 -5.78
C CYS A 121 -7.00 4.68 -6.83
N ARG A 122 -6.92 5.31 -8.02
CA ARG A 122 -6.00 4.89 -9.10
C ARG A 122 -4.52 5.05 -8.76
N HIS A 123 -4.20 5.79 -7.71
CA HIS A 123 -2.82 5.97 -7.28
C HIS A 123 -2.37 4.91 -6.27
N CYS A 124 -3.14 4.69 -5.19
CA CYS A 124 -2.72 3.82 -4.08
C CYS A 124 -3.49 2.49 -3.97
N GLY A 125 -4.53 2.25 -4.77
CA GLY A 125 -5.28 1.00 -4.78
C GLY A 125 -6.27 0.80 -3.62
N ARG A 126 -6.36 1.72 -2.65
CA ARG A 126 -7.33 1.63 -1.54
C ARG A 126 -8.78 1.67 -2.03
N VAL A 127 -9.67 0.92 -1.36
CA VAL A 127 -11.13 0.99 -1.56
C VAL A 127 -11.77 2.02 -0.63
N LEU A 128 -12.53 2.93 -1.20
CA LEU A 128 -13.04 4.16 -0.59
C LEU A 128 -14.48 4.44 -1.04
N CYS A 129 -15.18 5.26 -0.26
CA CYS A 129 -16.47 5.81 -0.67
C CYS A 129 -16.29 7.07 -1.51
N GLY A 130 -17.35 7.51 -2.20
CA GLY A 130 -17.26 8.65 -3.13
C GLY A 130 -16.76 9.93 -2.48
N LYS A 131 -17.08 10.15 -1.20
CA LYS A 131 -16.64 11.33 -0.42
C LYS A 131 -15.15 11.31 -0.07
N CYS A 132 -14.53 10.13 0.06
CA CYS A 132 -13.12 9.99 0.42
C CYS A 132 -12.20 9.86 -0.80
N SER A 133 -12.79 9.91 -2.00
CA SER A 133 -12.11 9.80 -3.29
C SER A 133 -12.76 10.72 -4.31
N ASP A 134 -13.01 11.97 -3.94
CA ASP A 134 -13.73 12.97 -4.74
C ASP A 134 -12.80 13.85 -5.58
N LYS A 135 -11.50 13.55 -5.59
CA LYS A 135 -10.48 14.24 -6.38
C LYS A 135 -10.21 13.48 -7.68
N ASP A 136 -9.90 14.24 -8.72
CA ASP A 136 -9.45 13.72 -10.02
C ASP A 136 -8.17 14.44 -10.45
N VAL A 137 -7.13 13.68 -10.83
CA VAL A 137 -5.83 14.21 -11.26
C VAL A 137 -5.19 13.26 -12.28
N PRO A 138 -4.48 13.75 -13.31
CA PRO A 138 -3.70 12.86 -14.18
C PRO A 138 -2.54 12.24 -13.39
N ILE A 139 -2.25 10.95 -13.62
CA ILE A 139 -1.12 10.24 -13.02
C ILE A 139 -0.12 9.93 -14.13
N LEU A 140 0.67 10.93 -14.51
CA LEU A 140 1.58 10.84 -15.66
C LEU A 140 2.62 9.72 -15.50
N LYS A 141 3.11 9.47 -14.27
CA LYS A 141 4.04 8.36 -13.98
C LYS A 141 3.42 6.97 -14.19
N PHE A 142 2.09 6.87 -14.24
CA PHE A 142 1.36 5.63 -14.59
C PHE A 142 0.84 5.66 -16.04
N ALA A 143 1.27 6.62 -16.86
CA ALA A 143 0.74 6.87 -18.20
C ALA A 143 -0.78 7.16 -18.24
N LEU A 144 -1.36 7.63 -17.13
CA LEU A 144 -2.77 8.03 -17.05
C LEU A 144 -2.88 9.54 -17.31
N ASN A 145 -2.90 9.91 -18.59
CA ASN A 145 -2.86 11.31 -19.03
C ASN A 145 -4.20 12.06 -18.84
N LYS A 146 -5.31 11.33 -18.69
CA LYS A 146 -6.60 11.92 -18.35
C LYS A 146 -6.77 11.94 -16.83
N PRO A 147 -7.47 12.94 -16.26
CA PRO A 147 -7.79 12.93 -14.84
C PRO A 147 -8.48 11.63 -14.42
N VAL A 148 -7.98 11.02 -13.35
CA VAL A 148 -8.53 9.80 -12.76
C VAL A 148 -8.76 10.00 -11.27
N ARG A 149 -9.72 9.23 -10.74
CA ARG A 149 -10.12 9.28 -9.34
C ARG A 149 -8.97 8.92 -8.40
N VAL A 150 -8.73 9.79 -7.44
CA VAL A 150 -7.79 9.58 -6.33
C VAL A 150 -8.40 9.99 -4.98
N CYS A 151 -7.83 9.50 -3.90
CA CYS A 151 -8.13 9.96 -2.54
C CYS A 151 -7.36 11.25 -2.21
N GLU A 152 -7.81 11.98 -1.18
CA GLU A 152 -7.17 13.23 -0.73
C GLU A 152 -5.66 13.10 -0.56
N LEU A 153 -5.21 12.10 0.20
CA LEU A 153 -3.78 11.84 0.44
C LEU A 153 -2.97 11.70 -0.86
N CYS A 154 -3.53 11.01 -1.86
CA CYS A 154 -2.85 10.82 -3.13
C CYS A 154 -2.91 12.06 -4.01
N PHE A 155 -3.99 12.85 -3.91
CA PHE A 155 -4.07 14.14 -4.58
C PHE A 155 -2.96 15.07 -4.07
N ASP A 156 -2.76 15.15 -2.76
CA ASP A 156 -1.69 15.94 -2.13
C ASP A 156 -0.31 15.48 -2.60
N VAL A 157 -0.04 14.16 -2.53
CA VAL A 157 1.23 13.57 -3.00
C VAL A 157 1.50 13.91 -4.47
N LEU A 158 0.49 13.86 -5.33
CA LEU A 158 0.64 14.05 -6.78
C LEU A 158 0.71 15.52 -7.22
N THR A 159 0.17 16.45 -6.42
CA THR A 159 0.07 17.87 -6.80
C THR A 159 1.07 18.76 -6.07
N VAL A 160 1.43 18.40 -4.84
CA VAL A 160 2.34 19.19 -3.99
C VAL A 160 3.73 18.54 -3.91
N GLY A 161 3.82 17.23 -4.13
CA GLY A 161 5.04 16.44 -3.96
C GLY A 161 5.18 15.93 -2.51
N ALA A 162 6.00 14.89 -2.31
CA ALA A 162 6.32 14.40 -0.97
C ALA A 162 7.34 15.32 -0.26
N PHE A 163 6.95 15.87 0.90
CA PHE A 163 7.81 16.70 1.76
C PHE A 163 8.86 15.89 2.54
#